data_AF-A0A8S2RGU6-F1
#
_entry.id   AF-A0A8S2RGU6-F1
#
_cell.length_a   1.000
_cell.length_b   1.000
_cell.length_c   1.000
_cell.angle_alpha   90.00
_cell.angle_beta   90.00
_cell.angle_gamma   90.00
#
_symmetry.space_group_name_H-M   'P 1'
#
loop_
_entity.id
_entity.type
_entity.pdbx_description
1 polymer ?
#
loop_
_entity_poly.entity_id
_entity_poly.type
_entity_poly.pdbx_seq_one_letter_code
_entity_poly.pdbx_strand_id
1 'polypeptide(L)'
;VTTTVPNNDIARCMYYLKCVCTTVECDDANILRFTNYNNYWALSDDEDEIVFKLCLALSPDVLDDKVFFHSDALCGDSNNEFYEFSQVRHVITAVRSIVIAGRTRQVNKIMTYTLSWMQNNYFGPMRRLADRFNPQRRLIRAMAEADCIIS
;
A
#
# COMPACT_ATOMS: atom_id res chain seq x y z
N VAL A 1 14.57 -6.98 -10.47
CA VAL A 1 14.87 -5.55 -10.71
C VAL A 1 14.65 -4.81 -9.42
N THR A 2 15.69 -4.23 -8.81
CA THR A 2 15.56 -3.43 -7.61
C THR A 2 14.83 -2.13 -7.95
N THR A 3 13.65 -1.91 -7.38
CA THR A 3 12.89 -0.67 -7.59
C THR A 3 13.31 0.36 -6.54
N THR A 4 13.86 1.48 -6.99
CA THR A 4 14.21 2.59 -6.10
C THR A 4 13.01 3.51 -5.94
N VAL A 5 12.41 3.52 -4.75
CA VAL A 5 11.30 4.41 -4.40
C VAL A 5 11.86 5.64 -3.67
N PRO A 6 11.46 6.87 -4.04
CA PRO A 6 11.89 8.08 -3.33
C PRO A 6 11.59 8.00 -1.82
N ASN A 7 12.46 8.57 -0.99
CA ASN A 7 12.25 8.67 0.45
C ASN A 7 11.25 9.79 0.79
N ASN A 8 10.01 9.63 0.34
CA ASN A 8 8.90 10.54 0.55
C ASN A 8 7.62 9.72 0.81
N ASP A 9 6.79 10.17 1.74
CA ASP A 9 5.60 9.41 2.17
C ASP A 9 4.57 9.26 1.04
N ILE A 10 4.34 10.31 0.25
CA ILE A 10 3.43 10.27 -0.90
C ILE A 10 4.00 9.35 -1.97
N ALA A 11 5.29 9.47 -2.31
CA ALA A 11 5.93 8.60 -3.29
C ALA A 11 5.81 7.11 -2.91
N ARG A 12 6.00 6.79 -1.62
CA ARG A 12 5.84 5.42 -1.10
C ARG A 12 4.39 4.92 -1.19
N CYS A 13 3.42 5.76 -0.82
CA CYS A 13 2.01 5.46 -1.00
C CYS A 13 1.61 5.27 -2.47
N MET A 14 2.13 6.11 -3.39
CA MET A 14 1.91 5.95 -4.83
C MET A 14 2.52 4.64 -5.36
N TYR A 15 3.70 4.25 -4.85
CA TYR A 15 4.31 2.97 -5.18
C TYR A 15 3.48 1.80 -4.66
N TYR A 16 2.96 1.89 -3.43
CA TYR A 16 1.99 0.93 -2.91
C TYR A 16 0.77 0.80 -3.84
N LEU A 17 0.16 1.92 -4.25
CA LEU A 17 -0.97 1.90 -5.20
C LEU A 17 -0.60 1.27 -6.54
N LYS A 18 0.64 1.50 -7.03
CA LYS A 18 1.14 0.83 -8.23
C LYS A 18 1.17 -0.69 -8.06
N CYS A 19 1.59 -1.19 -6.89
CA CYS A 19 1.59 -2.61 -6.58
C CYS A 19 0.16 -3.17 -6.54
N VAL A 20 -0.78 -2.47 -5.88
CA VAL A 20 -2.20 -2.86 -5.86
C VAL A 20 -2.73 -2.98 -7.29
N CYS A 21 -2.52 -1.98 -8.15
CA CYS A 21 -2.98 -1.99 -9.53
C CYS A 21 -2.22 -2.96 -10.45
N THR A 22 -1.13 -3.56 -9.96
CA THR A 22 -0.48 -4.69 -10.64
C THR A 22 -1.17 -6.01 -10.27
N THR A 23 -1.66 -6.13 -9.03
CA THR A 23 -2.37 -7.32 -8.56
C THR A 23 -3.82 -7.39 -8.98
N VAL A 24 -4.51 -6.26 -9.07
CA VAL A 24 -5.94 -6.20 -9.40
C VAL A 24 -6.23 -5.18 -10.48
N GLU A 25 -7.33 -5.40 -11.19
CA GLU A 25 -7.83 -4.47 -12.18
C GLU A 25 -8.11 -3.09 -11.57
N CYS A 26 -7.36 -2.09 -12.03
CA CYS A 26 -7.57 -0.68 -11.78
C CYS A 26 -7.91 0.01 -13.11
N ASP A 27 -9.17 -0.04 -13.49
CA ASP A 27 -9.73 0.61 -14.68
C ASP A 27 -10.09 2.09 -14.45
N ASP A 28 -10.14 2.52 -13.19
CA ASP A 28 -10.41 3.92 -12.84
C ASP A 28 -9.20 4.79 -13.23
N ALA A 29 -9.34 5.55 -14.34
CA ALA A 29 -8.31 6.45 -14.86
C ALA A 29 -7.76 7.41 -13.80
N ASN A 30 -8.58 7.72 -12.79
CA ASN A 30 -8.22 8.51 -11.63
C ASN A 30 -7.11 7.86 -10.79
N ILE A 31 -7.15 6.54 -10.55
CA ILE A 31 -6.17 5.83 -9.72
C ILE A 31 -4.82 5.74 -10.43
N LEU A 32 -4.82 5.49 -11.75
CA LEU A 32 -3.58 5.29 -12.51
C LEU A 32 -2.63 6.51 -12.42
N ARG A 33 -3.18 7.73 -12.39
CA ARG A 33 -2.39 8.96 -12.17
C ARG A 33 -1.62 8.93 -10.85
N PHE A 34 -2.20 8.37 -9.80
CA PHE A 34 -1.61 8.26 -8.47
C PHE A 34 -0.69 7.05 -8.30
N THR A 35 -0.33 6.35 -9.38
CA THR A 35 0.64 5.24 -9.35
C THR A 35 2.04 5.63 -9.86
N ASN A 36 2.20 6.82 -10.45
CA ASN A 36 3.48 7.30 -10.96
C ASN A 36 4.33 7.95 -9.85
N TYR A 37 4.85 7.11 -8.94
CA TYR A 37 5.61 7.55 -7.77
C TYR A 37 6.90 8.32 -8.11
N ASN A 38 7.45 8.18 -9.32
CA ASN A 38 8.62 8.97 -9.76
C ASN A 38 8.28 10.45 -9.99
N ASN A 39 6.99 10.77 -10.15
CA ASN A 39 6.49 12.11 -10.40
C ASN A 39 5.66 12.65 -9.22
N TYR A 40 5.91 12.17 -8.01
CA TYR A 40 5.17 12.58 -6.81
C TYR A 40 5.22 14.10 -6.55
N TRP A 41 6.33 14.74 -6.94
CA TRP A 41 6.56 16.17 -6.76
C TRP A 41 5.64 17.05 -7.62
N ALA A 42 4.94 16.47 -8.60
CA ALA A 42 4.00 17.17 -9.46
C ALA A 42 2.56 17.18 -8.90
N LEU A 43 2.31 16.53 -7.76
CA LEU A 43 1.00 16.54 -7.10
C LEU A 43 0.79 17.83 -6.31
N SER A 44 -0.44 18.31 -6.28
CA SER A 44 -0.87 19.36 -5.33
C SER A 44 -1.13 18.79 -3.93
N ASP A 45 -1.28 19.65 -2.93
CA ASP A 45 -1.65 19.23 -1.56
C ASP A 45 -3.00 18.50 -1.51
N ASP A 46 -3.98 18.93 -2.32
CA ASP A 46 -5.27 18.24 -2.44
C ASP A 46 -5.10 16.85 -3.06
N GLU A 47 -4.21 16.73 -4.04
CA GLU A 47 -3.87 15.46 -4.69
C GLU A 47 -3.13 14.51 -3.75
N ASP A 48 -2.27 15.03 -2.87
CA ASP A 48 -1.67 14.25 -1.79
C ASP A 48 -2.73 13.66 -0.85
N GLU A 49 -3.78 14.42 -0.51
CA GLU A 49 -4.88 13.93 0.32
C GLU A 49 -5.69 12.84 -0.41
N ILE A 50 -5.85 12.95 -1.73
CA ILE A 50 -6.46 11.90 -2.55
C ILE A 50 -5.62 10.61 -2.51
N VAL A 51 -4.30 10.70 -2.65
CA VAL A 51 -3.40 9.53 -2.51
C VAL A 51 -3.60 8.85 -1.16
N PHE A 52 -3.66 9.63 -0.08
CA PHE A 52 -3.89 9.11 1.26
C PHE A 52 -5.25 8.39 1.38
N LYS A 53 -6.34 9.02 0.88
CA LYS A 53 -7.69 8.42 0.90
C LYS A 53 -7.76 7.15 0.06
N LEU A 54 -7.09 7.09 -1.09
CA LEU A 54 -7.00 5.88 -1.91
C LEU A 54 -6.27 4.76 -1.17
N CYS A 55 -5.17 5.06 -0.48
CA CYS A 55 -4.45 4.07 0.34
C CYS A 55 -5.27 3.57 1.53
N LEU A 56 -6.16 4.39 2.10
CA LEU A 56 -7.11 3.94 3.12
C LEU A 56 -8.17 3.00 2.54
N ALA A 57 -8.73 3.34 1.37
CA ALA A 57 -9.75 2.51 0.71
C ALA A 57 -9.19 1.18 0.21
N LEU A 58 -7.91 1.16 -0.14
CA LEU A 58 -7.15 -0.01 -0.59
C LEU A 58 -6.17 -0.47 0.51
N SER A 59 -6.62 -0.56 1.76
CA SER A 59 -5.75 -0.98 2.87
C SER A 59 -5.31 -2.44 2.76
N PRO A 60 -4.19 -2.83 3.40
CA PRO A 60 -3.79 -4.22 3.51
C PRO A 60 -4.92 -5.12 4.01
N ASP A 61 -5.75 -4.67 4.95
CA ASP A 61 -6.88 -5.45 5.48
C ASP A 61 -7.87 -5.93 4.41
N VAL A 62 -8.03 -5.17 3.31
CA VAL A 62 -8.92 -5.59 2.21
C VAL A 62 -8.22 -6.51 1.20
N LEU A 63 -6.89 -6.51 1.16
CA LEU A 63 -6.06 -7.18 0.15
C LEU A 63 -5.35 -8.44 0.66
N ASP A 64 -4.99 -8.45 1.94
CA ASP A 64 -4.27 -9.53 2.61
C ASP A 64 -5.08 -10.83 2.53
N ASP A 65 -4.34 -11.94 2.40
CA ASP A 65 -4.85 -13.30 2.21
C ASP A 65 -5.71 -13.52 0.96
N LYS A 66 -5.78 -12.51 0.07
CA LYS A 66 -6.53 -12.59 -1.20
C LYS A 66 -5.62 -12.36 -2.39
N VAL A 67 -4.91 -11.24 -2.37
CA VAL A 67 -3.99 -10.81 -3.45
C VAL A 67 -2.63 -10.42 -2.92
N PHE A 68 -2.54 -10.03 -1.65
CA PHE A 68 -1.30 -9.74 -0.95
C PHE A 68 -1.05 -10.83 0.08
N PHE A 69 0.16 -11.36 0.13
CA PHE A 69 0.53 -12.45 1.02
C PHE A 69 1.86 -12.16 1.70
N HIS A 70 1.89 -12.18 3.02
CA HIS A 70 3.15 -12.13 3.74
C HIS A 70 3.93 -13.43 3.50
N SER A 71 5.13 -13.35 2.93
CA SER A 71 6.01 -14.51 2.79
C SER A 71 7.44 -14.11 2.46
N ASP A 72 8.33 -14.16 3.45
CA ASP A 72 9.76 -13.91 3.22
C ASP A 72 10.38 -14.95 2.27
N ALA A 73 9.96 -16.22 2.39
CA ALA A 73 10.45 -17.31 1.55
C ALA A 73 10.14 -17.12 0.06
N LEU A 74 8.97 -16.57 -0.27
CA LEU A 74 8.58 -16.28 -1.65
C LEU A 74 9.10 -14.91 -2.13
N CYS A 75 9.60 -14.05 -1.25
CA CYS A 75 10.25 -12.81 -1.67
C CYS A 75 11.73 -13.01 -2.02
N GLY A 76 12.38 -14.05 -1.49
CA GLY A 76 13.79 -14.34 -1.76
C GLY A 76 14.69 -13.17 -1.34
N ASP A 77 15.47 -12.64 -2.28
CA ASP A 77 16.36 -11.48 -2.06
C ASP A 77 15.66 -10.12 -2.26
N SER A 78 14.39 -10.13 -2.67
CA SER A 78 13.56 -8.93 -2.85
C SER A 78 12.72 -8.67 -1.59
N ASN A 79 12.23 -7.43 -1.45
CA ASN A 79 11.29 -7.08 -0.38
C ASN A 79 9.82 -7.38 -0.74
N ASN A 80 9.53 -7.54 -2.03
CA ASN A 80 8.26 -8.00 -2.57
C ASN A 80 8.45 -8.68 -3.94
N GLU A 81 7.55 -9.59 -4.30
CA GLU A 81 7.55 -10.26 -5.59
C GLU A 81 6.12 -10.45 -6.14
N PHE A 82 6.01 -10.54 -7.47
CA PHE A 82 4.73 -10.74 -8.16
C PHE A 82 4.68 -12.09 -8.86
N TYR A 83 3.57 -12.79 -8.70
CA TYR A 83 3.37 -14.11 -9.25
C TYR A 83 2.09 -14.19 -10.08
N GLU A 84 2.19 -14.87 -11.23
CA GLU A 84 1.02 -15.34 -11.96
C GLU A 84 0.36 -16.49 -11.21
N PHE A 85 -0.95 -16.67 -11.37
CA PHE A 85 -1.70 -17.77 -10.76
C PHE A 85 -1.10 -19.15 -11.05
N SER A 86 -0.55 -19.35 -12.24
CA SER A 86 0.09 -20.62 -12.63
C SER A 86 1.29 -20.97 -11.77
N GLN A 87 1.99 -19.98 -11.19
CA GLN A 87 3.23 -20.18 -10.45
C GLN A 87 2.99 -20.55 -8.98
N VAL A 88 1.79 -20.32 -8.45
CA VAL A 88 1.50 -20.35 -7.00
C VAL A 88 0.37 -21.30 -6.60
N ARG A 89 -0.16 -22.09 -7.56
CA ARG A 89 -1.32 -22.99 -7.36
C ARG A 89 -1.21 -23.97 -6.19
N HIS A 90 0.01 -24.26 -5.73
CA HIS A 90 0.26 -25.25 -4.67
C HIS A 90 0.57 -24.62 -3.30
N VAL A 91 0.79 -23.31 -3.23
CA VAL A 91 1.27 -22.64 -2.01
C VAL A 91 0.26 -21.63 -1.48
N ILE A 92 -0.55 -21.04 -2.36
CA ILE A 92 -1.46 -19.96 -2.01
C ILE A 92 -2.83 -20.18 -2.68
N THR A 93 -3.91 -20.09 -1.89
CA THR A 93 -5.28 -20.07 -2.41
C THR A 93 -5.57 -18.71 -3.04
N ALA A 94 -5.14 -18.53 -4.29
CA ALA A 94 -5.34 -17.28 -5.00
C ALA A 94 -6.79 -17.19 -5.52
N VAL A 95 -7.50 -16.12 -5.17
CA VAL A 95 -8.85 -15.84 -5.65
C VAL A 95 -8.80 -15.15 -7.01
N ARG A 96 -9.76 -15.45 -7.91
CA ARG A 96 -9.80 -14.86 -9.26
C ARG A 96 -10.36 -13.43 -9.28
N SER A 97 -11.15 -13.08 -8.28
CA SER A 97 -11.73 -11.74 -8.11
C SER A 97 -11.89 -11.40 -6.64
N ILE A 98 -11.91 -10.10 -6.34
CA ILE A 98 -12.18 -9.56 -5.00
C ILE A 98 -13.16 -8.40 -5.05
N VAL A 99 -13.90 -8.18 -3.97
CA VAL A 99 -14.78 -7.03 -3.83
C VAL A 99 -14.03 -5.92 -3.11
N ILE A 100 -13.83 -4.79 -3.79
CA ILE A 100 -13.23 -3.57 -3.25
C ILE A 100 -14.22 -2.44 -3.46
N ALA A 101 -14.57 -1.72 -2.39
CA ALA A 101 -15.50 -0.59 -2.42
C ALA A 101 -16.82 -0.92 -3.17
N GLY A 102 -17.36 -2.13 -2.94
CA GLY A 102 -18.61 -2.61 -3.56
C GLY A 102 -18.50 -3.01 -5.03
N ARG A 103 -17.32 -2.95 -5.65
CA ARG A 103 -17.07 -3.39 -7.02
C ARG A 103 -16.24 -4.67 -7.04
N THR A 104 -16.66 -5.63 -7.84
CA THR A 104 -15.86 -6.83 -8.13
C THR A 104 -14.75 -6.46 -9.09
N ARG A 105 -13.49 -6.71 -8.70
CA ARG A 105 -12.30 -6.50 -9.52
C ARG A 105 -11.65 -7.83 -9.83
N GLN A 106 -11.19 -8.00 -11.07
CA GLN A 106 -10.42 -9.19 -11.43
C GLN A 106 -9.01 -9.10 -10.83
N VAL A 107 -8.50 -10.24 -10.40
CA VAL A 107 -7.13 -10.37 -9.95
C VAL A 107 -6.27 -10.74 -11.16
N ASN A 108 -5.23 -9.95 -11.39
CA ASN A 108 -4.25 -10.15 -12.46
C ASN A 108 -3.09 -11.01 -11.97
N LYS A 109 -2.56 -10.66 -10.80
CA LYS A 109 -1.40 -11.31 -10.15
C LYS A 109 -1.61 -11.35 -8.65
N ILE A 110 -0.86 -12.19 -7.97
CA ILE A 110 -0.68 -12.05 -6.53
C ILE A 110 0.67 -11.40 -6.24
N MET A 111 0.75 -10.73 -5.09
CA MET A 111 1.99 -10.17 -4.58
C MET A 111 2.33 -10.83 -3.26
N THR A 112 3.59 -11.23 -3.11
CA THR A 112 4.16 -11.56 -1.82
C THR A 112 4.98 -10.40 -1.31
N TYR A 113 5.02 -10.21 0.01
CA TYR A 113 5.80 -9.14 0.63
C TYR A 113 6.47 -9.61 1.92
N THR A 114 7.57 -8.93 2.26
CA THR A 114 8.21 -8.98 3.57
C THR A 114 7.60 -7.91 4.47
N LEU A 115 7.60 -8.12 5.80
CA LEU A 115 7.08 -7.10 6.72
C LEU A 115 7.79 -5.74 6.57
N SER A 116 9.09 -5.77 6.25
CA SER A 116 9.89 -4.57 6.01
C SER A 116 9.34 -3.75 4.84
N TRP A 117 8.89 -4.40 3.77
CA TRP A 117 8.27 -3.75 2.62
C TRP A 117 6.99 -3.02 3.03
N MET A 118 6.12 -3.70 3.79
CA MET A 118 4.84 -3.13 4.21
C MET A 118 5.02 -1.95 5.17
N GLN A 119 5.99 -2.06 6.09
CA GLN A 119 6.35 -0.97 6.99
C GLN A 119 6.88 0.26 6.24
N ASN A 120 7.75 0.03 5.25
CA ASN A 120 8.38 1.11 4.50
C ASN A 120 7.45 1.77 3.49
N ASN A 121 6.55 1.01 2.86
CA ASN A 121 5.75 1.49 1.74
C ASN A 121 4.28 1.77 2.09
N TYR A 122 3.78 1.28 3.22
CA TYR A 122 2.40 1.51 3.67
C TYR A 122 2.32 2.03 5.10
N PHE A 123 2.61 1.21 6.12
CA PHE A 123 2.30 1.56 7.51
C PHE A 123 3.02 2.82 8.00
N GLY A 124 4.33 2.92 7.75
CA GLY A 124 5.12 4.10 8.12
C GLY A 124 4.63 5.39 7.44
N PRO A 125 4.54 5.42 6.10
CA PRO A 125 3.98 6.55 5.36
C PRO A 125 2.57 6.92 5.79
N MET A 126 1.65 5.96 5.88
CA MET A 126 0.25 6.21 6.25
C MET A 126 0.11 6.77 7.67
N ARG A 127 0.96 6.34 8.61
CA ARG A 127 0.99 6.93 9.96
C ARG A 127 1.37 8.41 9.92
N ARG A 128 2.44 8.76 9.21
CA ARG A 128 2.91 10.15 9.08
C ARG A 128 1.92 11.03 8.31
N LEU A 129 1.32 10.50 7.26
CA LEU A 129 0.27 11.19 6.49
C LEU A 129 -1.01 11.36 7.31
N ALA A 130 -1.38 10.40 8.14
CA ALA A 130 -2.51 10.57 9.05
C ALA A 130 -2.28 11.73 10.05
N ASP A 131 -1.04 11.90 10.55
CA ASP A 131 -0.69 13.04 11.40
C ASP A 131 -0.69 14.37 10.61
N ARG A 132 -0.34 14.34 9.31
CA ARG A 132 -0.40 15.51 8.39
C ARG A 132 -1.84 15.94 8.11
N PHE A 133 -2.70 15.00 7.72
CA PHE A 133 -4.07 15.29 7.28
C PHE A 133 -5.11 15.31 8.42
N ASN A 134 -4.74 14.82 9.61
CA ASN A 134 -5.56 14.92 10.81
C ASN A 134 -4.74 15.49 11.98
N PRO A 135 -4.68 16.83 12.11
CA PRO A 135 -3.90 17.49 13.16
C PRO A 135 -4.33 17.13 14.59
N GLN A 136 -5.60 16.77 14.80
CA GLN A 136 -6.10 16.33 16.11
C GLN A 136 -5.49 14.99 16.53
N ARG A 137 -5.30 14.06 15.58
CA ARG A 137 -4.61 12.79 15.81
C ARG A 137 -3.18 13.00 16.32
N ARG A 138 -2.47 13.95 15.73
CA ARG A 138 -1.10 14.31 16.14
C ARG A 138 -1.07 14.82 17.59
N LEU A 139 -2.03 15.65 18.00
CA LEU A 139 -2.12 16.18 19.36
C LEU A 139 -2.40 15.07 20.38
N ILE A 140 -3.38 14.21 20.12
CA ILE A 140 -3.73 13.09 21.01
C ILE A 140 -2.53 12.18 21.24
N ARG A 141 -1.77 11.89 20.17
CA ARG A 141 -0.58 11.06 20.27
C ARG A 141 0.54 11.70 21.08
N ALA A 142 0.79 13.00 20.87
CA ALA A 142 1.79 13.74 21.64
C ALA A 142 1.43 13.78 23.14
N MET A 143 0.15 13.90 23.47
CA MET A 143 -0.34 13.84 24.85
C MET A 143 -0.12 12.45 25.47
N ALA A 144 -0.47 11.37 24.75
CA ALA A 144 -0.26 10.01 25.23
C ALA A 144 1.23 9.65 25.43
N GLU A 145 2.12 10.16 24.55
CA GLU A 145 3.57 9.97 24.69
C GLU A 145 4.12 10.76 25.91
N ALA A 146 3.57 11.93 26.22
CA ALA A 146 3.95 12.71 27.41
C ALA A 146 3.49 12.06 28.73
N ASP A 147 2.27 11.50 28.77
CA ASP A 147 1.73 10.83 29.96
C ASP A 147 2.53 9.56 30.32
N CYS A 148 3.07 8.86 29.31
CA CYS A 148 3.92 7.68 29.49
C CYS A 148 5.31 8.00 30.09
N ILE A 149 5.80 9.24 29.94
CA ILE A 149 7.09 9.68 30.48
C ILE A 149 6.98 10.10 31.96
N ILE A 150 5.77 10.43 32.41
CA ILE A 150 5.50 10.96 33.77
C ILE A 150 5.06 9.84 34.75
N SER A 151 4.76 8.63 34.25
CA SER A 151 4.40 7.45 35.05
C SER A 151 5.60 6.55 35.32
#